data_AF-A0A0H0XNP1-F1
#
_entry.id   AF-A0A0H0XNP1-F1
#
_cell.length_a   1.000
_cell.length_b   1.000
_cell.length_c   1.000
_cell.angle_alpha   90.00
_cell.angle_beta   90.00
_cell.angle_gamma   90.00
#
_symmetry.space_group_name_H-M   'P 1'
#
loop_
_entity.id
_entity.type
_entity.pdbx_description
1 polymer ?
#
loop_
_entity_poly.entity_id
_entity_poly.type
_entity_poly.pdbx_seq_one_letter_code
_entity_poly.pdbx_strand_id
1 'polypeptide(L)'
;MTLSFAAALLSACASITAIPAEGIDLMNPEHGAATLATCSRNAPMATGGFFTPSPADITKLESDLATLLSISTENAGQSASFAVDLSSYRREYIGYQRDGARMIYGNFLPVLRRSNPVRMRSNGLPTIACDGGAAFFGVEYAIADGKVEAVRFNGSLGGRAQEDILR
;
A
#
# COMPACT_ATOMS: atom_id res chain seq x y z
N MET A 1 -60.05 5.96 -24.85
CA MET A 1 -59.39 6.82 -23.85
C MET A 1 -58.38 5.96 -23.11
N THR A 2 -57.15 5.90 -23.60
CA THR A 2 -56.08 5.03 -23.10
C THR A 2 -55.10 5.86 -22.29
N LEU A 3 -55.06 5.64 -20.97
CA LEU A 3 -54.03 6.22 -20.10
C LEU A 3 -52.76 5.39 -20.19
N SER A 4 -51.65 6.02 -20.61
CA SER A 4 -50.30 5.46 -20.48
C SER A 4 -49.69 5.91 -19.16
N PHE A 5 -49.22 4.96 -18.35
CA PHE A 5 -48.38 5.23 -17.18
C PHE A 5 -46.91 5.10 -17.60
N ALA A 6 -46.17 6.22 -17.53
CA ALA A 6 -44.72 6.23 -17.66
C ALA A 6 -44.09 5.99 -16.28
N ALA A 7 -43.45 4.84 -16.09
CA ALA A 7 -42.69 4.55 -14.88
C ALA A 7 -41.26 5.10 -15.02
N ALA A 8 -40.91 6.10 -14.22
CA ALA A 8 -39.55 6.63 -14.12
C ALA A 8 -38.71 5.72 -13.21
N LEU A 9 -37.70 5.06 -13.78
CA LEU A 9 -36.71 4.27 -13.04
C LEU A 9 -35.65 5.22 -12.46
N LEU A 10 -35.72 5.48 -11.16
CA LEU A 10 -34.65 6.12 -10.39
C LEU A 10 -33.53 5.09 -10.15
N SER A 11 -32.43 5.19 -10.89
CA SER A 11 -31.23 4.40 -10.65
C SER A 11 -30.42 5.03 -9.51
N ALA A 12 -30.50 4.45 -8.31
CA ALA A 12 -29.68 4.84 -7.17
C ALA A 12 -28.32 4.13 -7.26
N CYS A 13 -27.27 4.86 -7.62
CA CYS A 13 -25.90 4.39 -7.42
C CYS A 13 -25.60 4.34 -5.92
N ALA A 14 -25.76 3.17 -5.30
CA ALA A 14 -25.25 2.93 -3.96
C ALA A 14 -23.72 2.84 -4.03
N SER A 15 -23.03 3.86 -3.53
CA SER A 15 -21.60 3.78 -3.25
C SER A 15 -21.40 2.82 -2.08
N ILE A 16 -21.07 1.56 -2.38
CA ILE A 16 -20.60 0.62 -1.39
C ILE A 16 -19.23 1.11 -0.92
N THR A 17 -19.17 1.83 0.20
CA THR A 17 -17.93 2.04 0.93
C THR A 17 -17.50 0.68 1.48
N ALA A 18 -16.61 0.00 0.75
CA ALA A 18 -15.96 -1.21 1.23
C ALA A 18 -15.21 -0.87 2.54
N ILE A 19 -15.55 -1.57 3.62
CA ILE A 19 -14.78 -1.49 4.86
C ILE A 19 -13.39 -2.06 4.55
N PRO A 20 -12.30 -1.34 4.86
CA PRO A 20 -10.96 -1.86 4.63
C PRO A 20 -10.78 -3.18 5.39
N ALA A 21 -10.17 -4.17 4.72
CA ALA A 21 -9.88 -5.46 5.33
C ALA A 21 -8.99 -5.28 6.57
N GLU A 22 -9.04 -6.24 7.50
CA GLU A 22 -8.24 -6.17 8.73
C GLU A 22 -6.75 -5.90 8.43
N GLY A 23 -6.18 -4.91 9.10
CA GLY A 23 -4.79 -4.49 8.91
C GLY A 23 -4.54 -3.56 7.73
N ILE A 24 -5.57 -3.01 7.07
CA ILE A 24 -5.45 -1.96 6.06
C ILE A 24 -5.84 -0.60 6.65
N ASP A 25 -4.94 0.38 6.56
CA ASP A 25 -5.16 1.77 6.95
C ASP A 25 -5.05 2.69 5.72
N LEU A 26 -6.15 3.37 5.37
CA LEU A 26 -6.15 4.40 4.33
C LEU A 26 -5.75 5.74 4.96
N MET A 27 -4.63 6.29 4.54
CA MET A 27 -4.15 7.57 5.06
C MET A 27 -5.00 8.72 4.54
N ASN A 28 -5.28 9.69 5.41
CA ASN A 28 -5.92 10.93 5.00
C ASN A 28 -4.95 11.70 4.07
N PRO A 29 -5.40 12.17 2.89
CA PRO A 29 -4.60 13.02 2.01
C PRO A 29 -3.93 14.21 2.70
N GLU A 30 -4.52 14.76 3.76
CA GLU A 30 -3.95 15.86 4.55
C GLU A 30 -2.62 15.47 5.23
N HIS A 31 -2.42 14.18 5.52
CA HIS A 31 -1.19 13.65 6.13
C HIS A 31 -0.23 13.06 5.10
N GLY A 32 -0.52 13.17 3.80
CA GLY A 32 0.23 12.46 2.77
C GLY A 32 1.73 12.76 2.77
N ALA A 33 2.14 14.01 2.97
CA ALA A 33 3.55 14.38 3.08
C ALA A 33 4.24 13.69 4.27
N ALA A 34 3.54 13.58 5.41
CA ALA A 34 4.04 12.85 6.57
C ALA A 34 4.11 11.34 6.30
N THR A 35 3.17 10.78 5.53
CA THR A 35 3.18 9.36 5.16
C THR A 35 4.38 9.00 4.30
N LEU A 36 4.83 9.92 3.44
CA LEU A 36 6.02 9.72 2.61
C LEU A 36 7.33 10.00 3.36
N ALA A 37 7.29 10.55 4.58
CA ALA A 37 8.47 10.88 5.36
C ALA A 37 9.12 9.60 5.95
N THR A 38 9.99 8.97 5.16
CA THR A 38 10.77 7.80 5.56
C THR A 38 12.11 8.20 6.17
N CYS A 39 12.61 7.46 7.15
CA CYS A 39 13.86 7.79 7.86
C CYS A 39 15.08 6.92 7.48
N SER A 40 14.89 5.73 6.90
CA SER A 40 16.01 4.83 6.56
C SER A 40 15.92 4.18 5.18
N ARG A 41 14.98 4.66 4.36
CA ARG A 41 14.80 4.30 2.95
C ARG A 41 14.50 5.56 2.14
N ASN A 42 14.73 5.52 0.84
CA ASN A 42 14.39 6.65 -0.03
C ASN A 42 12.88 6.89 -0.04
N ALA A 43 12.49 8.13 0.28
CA ALA A 43 11.11 8.58 0.24
C ALA A 43 10.61 8.67 -1.22
N PRO A 44 9.33 8.36 -1.47
CA PRO A 44 8.70 8.66 -2.75
C PRO A 44 8.77 10.16 -3.07
N MET A 45 9.01 10.48 -4.34
CA MET A 45 9.07 11.87 -4.81
C MET A 45 7.69 12.31 -5.29
N ALA A 46 6.89 12.88 -4.39
CA ALA A 46 5.64 13.53 -4.79
C ALA A 46 5.93 14.91 -5.40
N THR A 47 5.38 15.19 -6.58
CA THR A 47 5.46 16.49 -7.24
C THR A 47 4.08 17.17 -7.38
N GLY A 48 3.01 16.52 -6.90
CA GLY A 48 1.65 17.07 -6.86
C GLY A 48 0.88 16.70 -5.60
N GLY A 49 -0.45 16.59 -5.72
CA GLY A 49 -1.36 16.36 -4.59
C GLY A 49 -1.41 14.92 -4.09
N PHE A 50 -2.06 14.75 -2.94
CA PHE A 50 -2.36 13.45 -2.34
C PHE A 50 -3.83 13.07 -2.53
N PHE A 51 -4.13 11.78 -2.55
CA PHE A 51 -5.49 11.26 -2.66
C PHE A 51 -5.63 9.94 -1.93
N THR A 52 -6.86 9.53 -1.64
CA THR A 52 -7.17 8.20 -1.10
C THR A 52 -7.27 7.20 -2.27
N PRO A 53 -6.45 6.14 -2.33
CA PRO A 53 -6.56 5.13 -3.37
C PRO A 53 -7.90 4.40 -3.33
N SER A 54 -8.36 3.92 -4.48
CA SER A 54 -9.58 3.11 -4.50
C SER A 54 -9.32 1.68 -3.99
N PRO A 55 -10.32 0.98 -3.46
CA PRO A 55 -10.17 -0.42 -3.10
C PRO A 55 -9.66 -1.30 -4.25
N ALA A 56 -10.09 -1.03 -5.48
CA ALA A 56 -9.65 -1.75 -6.67
C ALA A 56 -8.16 -1.54 -6.95
N ASP A 57 -7.66 -0.31 -6.80
CA ASP A 57 -6.24 -0.02 -6.98
C ASP A 57 -5.39 -0.75 -5.93
N ILE A 58 -5.86 -0.79 -4.68
CA ILE A 58 -5.17 -1.50 -3.58
C ILE A 58 -5.15 -3.00 -3.85
N THR A 59 -6.28 -3.59 -4.23
CA THR A 59 -6.34 -5.02 -4.58
C THR A 59 -5.38 -5.36 -5.73
N LYS A 60 -5.29 -4.51 -6.75
CA LYS A 60 -4.36 -4.72 -7.87
C LYS A 60 -2.90 -4.61 -7.42
N LEU A 61 -2.56 -3.58 -6.64
CA LEU A 61 -1.24 -3.41 -6.04
C LEU A 61 -0.85 -4.65 -5.22
N GLU A 62 -1.70 -5.08 -4.28
CA GLU A 62 -1.43 -6.21 -3.40
C GLU A 62 -1.25 -7.52 -4.19
N SER A 63 -2.04 -7.74 -5.24
CA SER A 63 -1.89 -8.88 -6.13
C SER A 63 -0.53 -8.87 -6.85
N ASP A 64 -0.18 -7.74 -7.47
CA ASP A 64 1.07 -7.62 -8.24
C ASP A 64 2.30 -7.72 -7.33
N LEU A 65 2.21 -7.14 -6.14
CA LEU A 65 3.25 -7.23 -5.12
C LEU A 65 3.41 -8.66 -4.62
N ALA A 66 2.32 -9.39 -4.33
CA ALA A 66 2.40 -10.78 -3.90
C ALA A 66 3.07 -11.66 -4.96
N THR A 67 2.76 -11.45 -6.24
CA THR A 67 3.44 -12.13 -7.35
C THR A 67 4.94 -11.81 -7.36
N LEU A 68 5.30 -10.53 -7.26
CA LEU A 68 6.70 -10.10 -7.25
C LEU A 68 7.48 -10.72 -6.08
N LEU A 69 6.96 -10.62 -4.86
CA LEU A 69 7.58 -11.18 -3.65
C LEU A 69 7.72 -12.70 -3.72
N SER A 70 6.76 -13.40 -4.36
CA SER A 70 6.84 -14.85 -4.56
C SER A 70 8.04 -15.22 -5.44
N ILE A 71 8.17 -14.57 -6.60
CA ILE A 71 9.29 -14.79 -7.53
C ILE A 71 10.62 -14.50 -6.83
N SER A 72 10.71 -13.39 -6.10
CA SER A 72 11.94 -13.04 -5.38
C SER A 72 12.28 -14.03 -4.27
N THR A 73 11.28 -14.58 -3.59
CA THR A 73 11.48 -15.61 -2.55
C THR A 73 11.98 -16.91 -3.15
N GLU A 74 11.46 -17.31 -4.33
CA GLU A 74 11.98 -18.48 -5.06
C GLU A 74 13.45 -18.31 -5.45
N ASN A 75 13.84 -17.10 -5.86
CA ASN A 75 15.23 -16.77 -6.22
C ASN A 75 16.17 -16.69 -5.00
N ALA A 76 15.71 -16.13 -3.88
CA ALA A 76 16.51 -15.92 -2.67
C ALA A 76 16.55 -17.13 -1.71
N GLY A 77 15.59 -18.05 -1.81
CA GLY A 77 15.45 -19.20 -0.92
C GLY A 77 15.20 -18.81 0.54
N GLN A 78 15.75 -19.59 1.49
CA GLN A 78 15.56 -19.39 2.94
C GLN A 78 16.14 -18.08 3.48
N SER A 79 16.84 -17.29 2.66
CA SER A 79 17.45 -16.01 3.05
C SER A 79 16.48 -14.83 2.96
N ALA A 80 15.27 -15.02 2.40
CA ALA A 80 14.26 -13.98 2.35
C ALA A 80 13.84 -13.57 3.78
N SER A 81 14.00 -12.27 4.09
CA SER A 81 13.69 -11.70 5.41
C SER A 81 12.35 -10.93 5.42
N PHE A 82 11.53 -11.18 4.40
CA PHE A 82 10.16 -10.69 4.24
C PHE A 82 9.20 -11.87 4.00
N ALA A 83 7.96 -11.74 4.45
CA ALA A 83 6.86 -12.65 4.15
C ALA A 83 6.18 -12.27 2.82
N VAL A 84 5.81 -13.30 2.04
CA VAL A 84 5.01 -13.18 0.81
C VAL A 84 3.54 -12.87 1.13
N ASP A 85 3.01 -13.46 2.21
CA ASP A 85 1.64 -13.25 2.65
C ASP A 85 1.46 -11.84 3.23
N LEU A 86 0.78 -10.98 2.47
CA LEU A 86 0.56 -9.58 2.86
C LEU A 86 -0.32 -9.44 4.11
N SER A 87 -1.09 -10.47 4.50
CA SER A 87 -1.85 -10.46 5.76
C SER A 87 -0.95 -10.52 7.00
N SER A 88 0.32 -10.89 6.84
CA SER A 88 1.34 -10.81 7.88
C SER A 88 1.76 -9.37 8.19
N TYR A 89 1.21 -8.38 7.49
CA TYR A 89 1.51 -6.96 7.67
C TYR A 89 0.25 -6.13 7.96
N ARG A 90 0.43 -5.13 8.83
CA ARG A 90 -0.36 -3.90 8.76
C ARG A 90 0.14 -3.08 7.58
N ARG A 91 -0.78 -2.52 6.81
CA ARG A 91 -0.54 -1.87 5.53
C ARG A 91 -1.17 -0.50 5.54
N GLU A 92 -0.37 0.54 5.38
CA GLU A 92 -0.84 1.92 5.30
C GLU A 92 -0.70 2.42 3.87
N TYR A 93 -1.79 2.93 3.27
CA TYR A 93 -1.81 3.35 1.87
C TYR A 93 -2.12 4.83 1.72
N ILE A 94 -1.38 5.50 0.82
CA ILE A 94 -1.68 6.85 0.34
C ILE A 94 -1.47 6.94 -1.16
N GLY A 95 -2.33 7.67 -1.84
CA GLY A 95 -2.15 8.05 -3.24
C GLY A 95 -1.40 9.37 -3.34
N TYR A 96 -0.48 9.49 -4.29
CA TYR A 96 0.25 10.73 -4.56
C TYR A 96 0.44 10.94 -6.06
N GLN A 97 0.70 12.18 -6.45
CA GLN A 97 1.04 12.53 -7.83
C GLN A 97 2.55 12.68 -7.99
N ARG A 98 3.08 12.10 -9.07
CA ARG A 98 4.46 12.27 -9.52
C ARG A 98 4.44 12.54 -11.02
N ASP A 99 4.79 13.75 -11.38
CA ASP A 99 4.92 14.26 -12.75
C ASP A 99 3.62 14.08 -13.56
N GLY A 100 2.50 14.36 -12.89
CA GLY A 100 1.15 14.21 -13.43
C GLY A 100 0.61 12.77 -13.41
N ALA A 101 1.44 11.76 -13.13
CA ALA A 101 1.00 10.38 -12.96
C ALA A 101 0.43 10.14 -11.55
N ARG A 102 -0.59 9.28 -11.45
CA ARG A 102 -1.15 8.82 -10.18
C ARG A 102 -0.40 7.59 -9.69
N MET A 103 0.12 7.68 -8.48
CA MET A 103 0.91 6.66 -7.82
C MET A 103 0.25 6.25 -6.51
N ILE A 104 0.58 5.06 -6.01
CA ILE A 104 0.25 4.62 -4.64
C ILE A 104 1.55 4.32 -3.91
N TYR A 105 1.63 4.82 -2.68
CA TYR A 105 2.61 4.38 -1.72
C TYR A 105 1.94 3.45 -0.70
N GLY A 106 2.52 2.27 -0.50
CA GLY A 106 2.15 1.34 0.57
C GLY A 106 3.29 1.19 1.58
N ASN A 107 2.99 1.35 2.86
CA ASN A 107 3.91 1.11 3.98
C ASN A 107 3.53 -0.19 4.69
N PHE A 108 4.44 -1.16 4.69
CA PHE A 108 4.21 -2.52 5.18
C PHE A 108 4.97 -2.75 6.49
N LEU A 109 4.22 -3.09 7.53
CA LEU A 109 4.71 -3.24 8.90
C LEU A 109 4.32 -4.61 9.45
N PRO A 110 5.26 -5.44 9.92
CA PRO A 110 4.96 -6.80 10.33
C PRO A 110 4.03 -6.83 11.54
N VAL A 111 3.06 -7.74 11.54
CA VAL A 111 2.18 -7.97 12.68
C VAL A 111 2.97 -8.73 13.76
N LEU A 112 3.37 -8.03 14.83
CA LEU A 112 4.12 -8.62 15.93
C LEU A 112 3.21 -9.54 16.78
N ARG A 113 3.49 -10.85 16.77
CA ARG A 113 2.68 -11.87 17.47
C ARG A 113 2.90 -11.99 18.98
N ARG A 114 3.81 -11.21 19.59
CA ARG A 114 4.15 -11.35 21.03
C ARG A 114 3.65 -10.16 21.86
N SER A 115 2.63 -10.45 22.66
CA SER A 115 2.32 -9.85 23.97
C SER A 115 2.42 -8.33 24.08
N ASN A 116 1.60 -7.62 23.31
CA ASN A 116 0.75 -6.49 23.73
C ASN A 116 0.17 -5.96 22.42
N PRO A 117 -1.15 -5.99 22.17
CA PRO A 117 -1.73 -5.20 21.11
C PRO A 117 -1.64 -3.74 21.56
N VAL A 118 -0.44 -3.17 21.57
CA VAL A 118 -0.26 -1.95 20.80
C VAL A 118 -0.63 -2.44 19.39
N ARG A 119 -1.92 -2.49 18.97
CA ARG A 119 -2.68 -1.26 18.77
C ARG A 119 -1.68 -0.12 18.63
N MET A 120 -0.75 -0.27 17.69
CA MET A 120 -0.31 0.84 16.87
C MET A 120 -1.63 1.30 16.26
N ARG A 121 -2.42 2.02 17.06
CA ARG A 121 -3.62 2.66 16.61
C ARG A 121 -3.03 3.62 15.62
N SER A 122 -3.31 3.39 14.34
CA SER A 122 -3.35 4.52 13.43
C SER A 122 -4.32 5.49 14.09
N ASN A 123 -3.77 6.51 14.76
CA ASN A 123 -4.50 7.67 15.21
C ASN A 123 -4.77 8.60 14.01
N GLY A 124 -4.84 8.03 12.80
CA GLY A 124 -4.81 8.72 11.53
C GLY A 124 -3.42 9.18 11.09
N LEU A 125 -2.37 8.97 11.90
CA LEU A 125 -1.00 9.33 11.55
C LEU A 125 -0.22 8.12 11.00
N PRO A 126 0.70 8.37 10.04
CA PRO A 126 1.51 7.32 9.46
C PRO A 126 2.50 6.73 10.45
N THR A 127 2.78 5.43 10.33
CA THR A 127 3.81 4.79 11.13
C THR A 127 5.19 4.99 10.51
N ILE A 128 6.09 5.60 11.28
CA ILE A 128 7.50 5.73 10.90
C ILE A 128 8.31 4.65 11.62
N ALA A 129 8.89 3.73 10.85
CA ALA A 129 9.88 2.78 11.33
C ALA A 129 11.23 3.09 10.68
N CYS A 130 12.31 3.13 11.48
CA CYS A 130 13.66 3.48 11.00
C CYS A 130 14.61 2.28 11.02
N ASP A 131 14.41 1.36 11.95
CA ASP A 131 15.04 0.05 11.99
C ASP A 131 13.97 -1.04 11.87
N GLY A 132 14.40 -2.29 11.76
CA GLY A 132 13.51 -3.44 11.52
C GLY A 132 13.87 -4.28 10.29
N GLY A 133 14.83 -3.83 9.49
CA GLY A 133 15.36 -4.60 8.36
C GLY A 133 14.30 -4.85 7.28
N ALA A 134 14.46 -5.97 6.56
CA ALA A 134 13.59 -6.30 5.43
C ALA A 134 12.14 -6.66 5.83
N ALA A 135 11.86 -6.85 7.12
CA ALA A 135 10.49 -7.05 7.59
C ALA A 135 9.63 -5.78 7.47
N PHE A 136 10.25 -4.61 7.32
CA PHE A 136 9.57 -3.33 7.11
C PHE A 136 9.96 -2.76 5.74
N PHE A 137 8.97 -2.46 4.91
CA PHE A 137 9.23 -1.96 3.57
C PHE A 137 8.14 -1.04 3.04
N GLY A 138 8.52 -0.27 2.02
CA GLY A 138 7.66 0.65 1.31
C GLY A 138 7.58 0.24 -0.15
N VAL A 139 6.41 0.42 -0.75
CA VAL A 139 6.14 0.07 -2.15
C VAL A 139 5.63 1.29 -2.88
N GLU A 140 6.21 1.59 -4.05
CA GLU A 140 5.66 2.55 -5.01
C GLU A 140 5.01 1.80 -6.17
N TYR A 141 3.76 2.15 -6.48
CA TYR A 141 2.96 1.50 -7.52
C TYR A 141 2.43 2.53 -8.50
N ALA A 142 2.66 2.30 -9.80
CA ALA A 142 2.11 3.14 -10.86
C ALA A 142 0.73 2.61 -11.26
N ILE A 143 -0.32 3.39 -10.97
CA ILE A 143 -1.71 2.95 -11.20
C ILE A 143 -1.98 2.74 -12.69
N ALA A 144 -1.55 3.69 -13.54
CA ALA A 144 -1.83 3.65 -14.98
C ALA A 144 -1.18 2.44 -15.66
N ASP A 145 0.02 2.08 -15.21
CA ASP A 145 0.81 0.98 -15.80
C ASP A 145 0.49 -0.37 -15.16
N GLY A 146 -0.21 -0.37 -14.02
CA GLY A 146 -0.52 -1.58 -13.27
C GLY A 146 0.74 -2.31 -12.79
N LYS A 147 1.76 -1.59 -12.31
CA LYS A 147 3.07 -2.16 -11.96
C LYS A 147 3.63 -1.64 -10.64
N VAL A 148 4.33 -2.52 -9.93
CA VAL A 148 5.22 -2.16 -8.82
C VAL A 148 6.48 -1.53 -9.41
N GLU A 149 6.77 -0.28 -9.06
CA GLU A 149 7.97 0.42 -9.52
C GLU A 149 9.16 0.28 -8.58
N ALA A 150 8.88 0.19 -7.28
CA ALA A 150 9.93 0.05 -6.28
C ALA A 150 9.41 -0.67 -5.05
N VAL A 151 10.27 -1.51 -4.49
CA VAL A 151 10.17 -2.03 -3.12
C VAL A 151 11.41 -1.57 -2.38
N ARG A 152 11.25 -0.90 -1.23
CA ARG A 152 12.37 -0.36 -0.44
C ARG A 152 12.26 -0.77 1.01
N PHE A 153 13.29 -1.47 1.49
CA PHE A 153 13.37 -1.97 2.85
C PHE A 153 13.99 -0.96 3.80
N ASN A 154 13.65 -1.06 5.08
CA ASN A 154 14.27 -0.26 6.13
C ASN A 154 15.67 -0.81 6.48
N GLY A 155 16.57 0.11 6.87
CA GLY A 155 17.89 -0.21 7.40
C GLY A 155 18.95 -0.56 6.33
N SER A 156 20.22 -0.61 6.76
CA SER A 156 21.40 -0.74 5.87
C SER A 156 21.48 -2.05 5.08
N LEU A 157 20.83 -3.12 5.56
CA LEU A 157 20.73 -4.39 4.85
C LEU A 157 19.70 -4.38 3.71
N GLY A 158 18.85 -3.34 3.64
CA GLY A 158 17.80 -3.22 2.63
C GLY A 158 18.31 -3.11 1.20
N GLY A 159 19.54 -2.63 0.99
CA GLY A 159 20.11 -2.43 -0.34
C GLY A 159 20.26 -3.72 -1.16
N ARG A 160 20.73 -4.82 -0.55
CA ARG A 160 20.87 -6.12 -1.27
C ARG A 160 19.51 -6.74 -1.57
N ALA A 161 18.61 -6.76 -0.58
CA ALA A 161 17.26 -7.28 -0.77
C ALA A 161 16.45 -6.49 -1.82
N GLN A 162 16.72 -5.20 -1.97
CA GLN A 162 16.08 -4.36 -2.99
C GLN A 162 16.52 -4.75 -4.41
N GLU A 163 17.80 -5.03 -4.63
CA GLU A 163 18.31 -5.45 -5.94
C GLU A 163 17.76 -6.81 -6.38
N ASP A 164 17.58 -7.74 -5.44
CA ASP A 164 17.08 -9.09 -5.72
C ASP A 164 15.57 -9.11 -6.03
N ILE A 165 14.81 -8.09 -5.62
CA ILE A 165 13.35 -8.04 -5.87
C ILE A 165 13.01 -7.49 -7.24
N LEU A 166 13.81 -6.56 -7.77
CA LEU A 166 13.53 -5.88 -9.04
C LEU A 166 14.16 -6.57 -10.26
N ARG A 167 14.80 -7.74 -10.06
CA ARG A 167 15.43 -8.55 -11.11
C ARG A 167 14.60 -9.79 -11.42
#